data_AF-A0A1I8G7J4-F1
#
_entry.id   AF-A0A1I8G7J4-F1
#
_cell.length_a   1.000
_cell.length_b   1.000
_cell.length_c   1.000
_cell.angle_alpha   90.00
_cell.angle_beta   90.00
_cell.angle_gamma   90.00
#
_symmetry.space_group_name_H-M   'P 1'
#
loop_
_entity.id
_entity.type
_entity.pdbx_description
1 polymer ?
#
loop_
_entity_poly.entity_id
_entity_poly.type
_entity_poly.pdbx_seq_one_letter_code
_entity_poly.pdbx_strand_id
1 'polypeptide(L)'
;LHQLTNRSQRKHFDPGVVYLVQVSASSFAQEGPFTVSKTFVVNKPASGGNCTIEPREGIAMETKFRISCWSWVEFNVTASSLTYEYRIRPKGNLRTILLFYGPTAVSPEVVLPVGSSTHGYKTDAYINVVDSLGDKIAFIFDVTVYPPAIPASELLAGISDIMDGTSDKLSQHLKSGNQQGAATTLMCLTSVMNAKNEDAEGANATSEERTAFNRRMAELRTKLVEVVANFSLNSPEDLEQTNDVLRTAFPPDRTDQITVNAQVSTFIA
;
A
#
# COMPACT_ATOMS: atom_id res chain seq x y z
N LEU A 1 -2.39 -38.49 -16.68
CA LEU A 1 -2.91 -38.89 -15.35
C LEU A 1 -1.75 -39.51 -14.55
N HIS A 2 -1.31 -38.87 -13.47
CA HIS A 2 -0.37 -39.49 -12.54
C HIS A 2 -1.17 -40.27 -11.47
N GLN A 3 -1.14 -41.60 -11.53
CA GLN A 3 -1.72 -42.45 -10.49
C GLN A 3 -0.77 -42.51 -9.28
N LEU A 4 -1.31 -42.21 -8.09
CA LEU A 4 -0.59 -42.30 -6.82
C LEU A 4 -0.83 -43.67 -6.19
N THR A 5 0.03 -44.63 -6.49
CA THR A 5 0.02 -45.99 -5.92
C THR A 5 1.31 -46.25 -5.13
N ASN A 6 1.46 -45.65 -3.94
CA ASN A 6 2.13 -46.28 -2.78
C ASN A 6 2.26 -45.33 -1.58
N ARG A 7 2.09 -45.89 -0.37
CA ARG A 7 2.12 -45.19 0.93
C ARG A 7 3.52 -44.82 1.45
N SER A 8 4.60 -44.93 0.67
CA SER A 8 5.99 -44.76 1.18
C SER A 8 6.82 -43.64 0.53
N GLN A 9 6.27 -42.83 -0.37
CA GLN A 9 6.97 -41.63 -0.85
C GLN A 9 6.04 -40.43 -0.74
N ARG A 10 6.43 -39.43 0.06
CA ARG A 10 5.82 -38.09 -0.03
C ARG A 10 6.16 -37.52 -1.40
N LYS A 11 5.30 -37.76 -2.39
CA LYS A 11 5.37 -37.07 -3.67
C LYS A 11 4.85 -35.65 -3.45
N HIS A 12 5.63 -34.68 -3.88
CA HIS A 12 5.24 -33.29 -3.92
C HIS A 12 4.21 -33.09 -5.04
N PHE A 13 3.28 -32.17 -4.86
CA PHE A 13 2.39 -31.75 -5.95
C PHE A 13 3.00 -30.54 -6.64
N ASP A 14 3.06 -30.58 -7.96
CA ASP A 14 3.63 -29.54 -8.80
C ASP A 14 2.66 -28.34 -8.91
N PRO A 15 3.13 -27.10 -8.70
CA PRO A 15 2.33 -25.90 -8.88
C PRO A 15 1.76 -25.75 -10.28
N GLY A 16 0.50 -25.28 -10.39
CA GLY A 16 -0.19 -25.04 -11.65
C GLY A 16 -0.70 -26.31 -12.35
N VAL A 17 -0.65 -27.46 -11.67
CA VAL A 17 -1.13 -28.74 -12.20
C VAL A 17 -2.50 -29.10 -11.64
N VAL A 18 -3.38 -29.59 -12.52
CA VAL A 18 -4.68 -30.17 -12.16
C VAL A 18 -4.48 -31.64 -11.79
N TYR A 19 -4.83 -31.99 -10.55
CA TYR A 19 -4.80 -33.35 -10.04
C TYR A 19 -6.20 -33.93 -9.97
N LEU A 20 -6.33 -35.23 -10.27
CA LEU A 20 -7.52 -36.03 -10.02
C LEU A 20 -7.22 -37.01 -8.89
N VAL A 21 -7.91 -36.86 -7.77
CA VAL A 21 -7.89 -37.84 -6.68
C VAL A 21 -9.06 -38.78 -6.86
N GLN A 22 -8.78 -40.08 -6.87
CA GLN A 22 -9.80 -41.11 -6.86
C GLN A 22 -9.61 -41.94 -5.60
N VAL A 23 -10.68 -42.07 -4.81
CA VAL A 23 -10.70 -42.88 -3.60
C VAL A 23 -11.73 -43.98 -3.82
N SER A 24 -11.26 -45.22 -3.81
CA SER A 24 -12.12 -46.40 -3.83
C SER A 24 -12.16 -47.00 -2.43
N ALA A 25 -13.37 -47.25 -1.93
CA ALA A 25 -13.58 -47.88 -0.64
C ALA A 25 -14.57 -49.04 -0.78
N SER A 26 -14.35 -50.09 0.00
CA SER A 26 -15.16 -51.30 0.01
C SER A 26 -15.47 -51.67 1.45
N SER A 27 -16.73 -52.03 1.74
CA SER A 27 -17.13 -52.55 3.05
C SER A 27 -17.90 -53.86 2.89
N PHE A 28 -17.86 -54.71 3.92
CA PHE A 28 -18.58 -56.00 3.93
C PHE A 28 -20.11 -55.86 3.82
N ALA A 29 -20.65 -54.67 4.06
CA ALA A 29 -22.09 -54.40 4.02
C ALA A 29 -22.56 -53.74 2.71
N GLN A 30 -21.66 -53.47 1.75
CA GLN A 30 -22.02 -52.89 0.44
C GLN A 30 -21.77 -53.88 -0.70
N GLU A 31 -22.63 -53.83 -1.73
CA GLU A 31 -22.42 -54.53 -3.01
C GLU A 31 -21.30 -53.85 -3.81
N GLY A 32 -20.05 -54.23 -3.51
CA GLY A 32 -18.88 -53.84 -4.28
C GLY A 32 -18.21 -52.52 -3.83
N PRO A 33 -17.06 -52.18 -4.44
CA PRO A 33 -16.33 -50.97 -4.13
C PRO A 33 -17.03 -49.73 -4.68
N PHE A 34 -17.21 -48.69 -3.86
CA PHE A 34 -17.61 -47.37 -4.32
C PHE A 34 -16.37 -46.51 -4.58
N THR A 35 -16.39 -45.73 -5.67
CA THR A 35 -15.29 -44.82 -6.02
C THR A 35 -15.78 -43.38 -6.07
N VAL A 36 -15.14 -42.50 -5.31
CA VAL A 36 -15.34 -41.05 -5.36
C VAL A 36 -14.15 -40.42 -6.04
N SER A 37 -14.41 -39.51 -6.98
CA SER A 37 -13.37 -38.75 -7.68
C SER A 37 -13.51 -37.26 -7.39
N LYS A 38 -12.39 -36.57 -7.13
CA LYS A 38 -12.35 -35.12 -6.93
C LYS A 38 -11.13 -34.54 -7.64
N THR A 39 -11.32 -33.45 -8.37
CA THR A 39 -10.21 -32.67 -8.94
C THR A 39 -9.82 -31.53 -8.01
N PHE A 40 -8.53 -31.19 -8.00
CA PHE A 40 -8.01 -29.97 -7.38
C PHE A 40 -6.84 -29.42 -8.20
N VAL A 41 -6.55 -28.13 -8.04
CA VAL A 41 -5.40 -27.47 -8.66
C VAL A 41 -4.46 -27.03 -7.55
N VAL A 42 -3.15 -27.25 -7.73
CA VAL A 42 -2.16 -26.63 -6.85
C VAL A 42 -1.90 -25.23 -7.35
N ASN A 43 -2.05 -24.25 -6.47
CA ASN A 43 -1.92 -22.86 -6.87
C ASN A 43 -0.51 -22.56 -7.42
N LYS A 44 -0.44 -21.61 -8.35
CA LYS A 44 0.79 -21.05 -8.90
C LYS A 44 0.53 -19.58 -9.23
N PRO A 45 1.46 -18.66 -8.91
CA PRO A 45 1.28 -17.26 -9.23
C PRO A 45 1.00 -17.03 -10.70
N ALA A 46 0.31 -15.92 -10.99
CA ALA A 46 0.16 -15.42 -12.35
C ALA A 46 1.52 -15.33 -13.07
N SER A 47 1.53 -15.55 -14.38
CA SER A 47 2.76 -15.63 -15.17
C SER A 47 2.63 -14.99 -16.54
N GLY A 48 3.76 -14.81 -17.24
CA GLY A 48 3.82 -14.29 -18.61
C GLY A 48 3.73 -12.76 -18.72
N GLY A 49 3.37 -12.06 -17.64
CA GLY A 49 3.27 -10.61 -17.63
C GLY A 49 4.51 -9.89 -17.14
N ASN A 50 4.42 -8.57 -17.15
CA ASN A 50 5.43 -7.66 -16.61
C ASN A 50 4.75 -6.44 -15.98
N CYS A 51 5.50 -5.68 -15.19
CA CYS A 51 5.05 -4.43 -14.60
C CYS A 51 6.13 -3.35 -14.71
N THR A 52 5.74 -2.08 -14.70
CA THR A 52 6.63 -0.91 -14.64
C THR A 52 6.05 0.18 -13.75
N ILE A 53 6.92 1.10 -13.35
CA ILE A 53 6.57 2.37 -12.73
C ILE A 53 7.36 3.49 -13.42
N GLU A 54 6.68 4.58 -13.78
CA GLU A 54 7.29 5.74 -14.43
C GLU A 54 6.71 7.06 -13.88
N PRO A 55 7.54 8.11 -13.70
CA PRO A 55 9.01 8.10 -13.77
C PRO A 55 9.64 7.32 -12.59
N ARG A 56 10.97 7.15 -12.59
CA ARG A 56 11.74 6.55 -11.48
C ARG A 56 12.27 7.56 -10.47
N GLU A 57 12.12 8.83 -10.78
CA GLU A 57 12.61 9.94 -9.97
C GLU A 57 11.58 11.07 -10.03
N GLY A 58 11.40 11.77 -8.90
CA GLY A 58 10.45 12.87 -8.81
C GLY A 58 10.49 13.61 -7.49
N ILE A 59 9.60 14.59 -7.37
CA ILE A 59 9.41 15.43 -6.19
C ILE A 59 8.04 15.11 -5.61
N ALA A 60 7.96 14.90 -4.29
CA ALA A 60 6.70 14.64 -3.60
C ALA A 60 5.70 15.79 -3.83
N MET A 61 4.40 15.47 -3.86
CA MET A 61 3.28 16.38 -4.22
C MET A 61 3.25 16.85 -5.69
N GLU A 62 4.39 16.94 -6.35
CA GLU A 62 4.51 17.45 -7.73
C GLU A 62 4.42 16.31 -8.76
N THR A 63 5.41 15.42 -8.75
CA THR A 63 5.58 14.39 -9.78
C THR A 63 4.47 13.35 -9.71
N LYS A 64 3.87 13.06 -10.87
CA LYS A 64 2.86 12.03 -11.04
C LYS A 64 3.52 10.74 -11.49
N PHE A 65 3.35 9.71 -10.67
CA PHE A 65 3.83 8.36 -10.93
C PHE A 65 2.67 7.51 -11.44
N ARG A 66 2.99 6.64 -12.39
CA ARG A 66 2.05 5.69 -12.96
C ARG A 66 2.65 4.31 -12.98
N ILE A 67 1.89 3.35 -12.48
CA ILE A 67 2.22 1.93 -12.49
C ILE A 67 1.41 1.26 -13.59
N SER A 68 2.02 0.36 -14.34
CA SER A 68 1.37 -0.39 -15.41
C SER A 68 1.84 -1.83 -15.42
N CYS A 69 0.90 -2.76 -15.43
CA CYS A 69 1.11 -4.19 -15.55
C CYS A 69 0.35 -4.72 -16.78
N TRP A 70 0.92 -5.69 -17.48
CA TRP A 70 0.32 -6.24 -18.71
C TRP A 70 0.68 -7.70 -18.93
N SER A 71 -0.07 -8.36 -19.82
CA SER A 71 0.16 -9.73 -20.31
C SER A 71 0.14 -10.83 -19.23
N TRP A 72 -0.49 -10.57 -18.09
CA TRP A 72 -0.65 -11.57 -17.04
C TRP A 72 -1.66 -12.65 -17.39
N VAL A 73 -1.34 -13.89 -17.04
CA VAL A 73 -2.17 -15.08 -17.23
C VAL A 73 -2.19 -15.88 -15.94
N GLU A 74 -3.37 -16.36 -15.56
CA GLU A 74 -3.59 -17.22 -14.40
C GLU A 74 -4.23 -18.53 -14.86
N PHE A 75 -3.78 -19.68 -14.36
CA PHE A 75 -4.29 -21.00 -14.75
C PHE A 75 -4.44 -21.23 -16.26
N ASN A 76 -3.54 -20.66 -17.07
CA ASN A 76 -3.55 -20.69 -18.55
C ASN A 76 -4.78 -20.01 -19.20
N VAL A 77 -5.47 -19.13 -18.48
CA VAL A 77 -6.52 -18.24 -19.01
C VAL A 77 -6.17 -16.78 -18.76
N THR A 78 -6.47 -15.92 -19.74
CA THR A 78 -6.25 -14.47 -19.65
C THR A 78 -7.32 -13.73 -18.82
N ALA A 79 -8.43 -14.39 -18.53
CA ALA A 79 -9.64 -13.78 -17.94
C ALA A 79 -9.78 -14.03 -16.43
N SER A 80 -8.68 -13.95 -15.69
CA SER A 80 -8.73 -14.18 -14.25
C SER A 80 -8.84 -12.88 -13.46
N SER A 81 -9.43 -12.97 -12.26
CA SER A 81 -9.67 -11.86 -11.36
C SER A 81 -8.39 -11.50 -10.59
N LEU A 82 -7.36 -11.05 -11.32
CA LEU A 82 -6.13 -10.58 -10.72
C LEU A 82 -6.40 -9.34 -9.86
N THR A 83 -5.78 -9.32 -8.69
CA THR A 83 -5.70 -8.14 -7.83
C THR A 83 -4.29 -7.58 -7.91
N TYR A 84 -4.18 -6.27 -8.06
CA TYR A 84 -2.92 -5.56 -8.09
C TYR A 84 -2.77 -4.82 -6.77
N GLU A 85 -1.60 -4.93 -6.13
CA GLU A 85 -1.28 -4.19 -4.91
C GLU A 85 0.04 -3.45 -5.08
N TYR A 86 -0.01 -2.13 -4.98
CA TYR A 86 1.15 -1.27 -5.12
C TYR A 86 1.55 -0.75 -3.76
N ARG A 87 2.75 -1.13 -3.34
CA ARG A 87 3.32 -0.75 -2.05
C ARG A 87 4.65 -0.05 -2.23
N ILE A 88 5.04 0.72 -1.23
CA ILE A 88 6.35 1.36 -1.19
C ILE A 88 7.03 1.12 0.16
N ARG A 89 8.36 1.17 0.18
CA ARG A 89 9.14 1.07 1.41
C ARG A 89 10.35 1.99 1.31
N PRO A 90 10.35 3.14 2.01
CA PRO A 90 11.54 3.96 2.15
C PRO A 90 12.73 3.11 2.60
N LYS A 91 13.90 3.29 1.98
CA LYS A 91 15.09 2.49 2.31
C LYS A 91 15.45 2.62 3.79
N GLY A 92 15.81 1.50 4.41
CA GLY A 92 16.06 1.42 5.85
C GLY A 92 14.81 1.21 6.72
N ASN A 93 13.60 1.35 6.16
CA ASN A 93 12.37 0.99 6.85
C ASN A 93 12.07 -0.50 6.69
N LEU A 94 11.46 -1.12 7.70
CA LEU A 94 11.11 -2.55 7.70
C LEU A 94 9.74 -2.83 7.08
N ARG A 95 8.85 -1.83 7.08
CA ARG A 95 7.45 -2.00 6.67
C ARG A 95 7.18 -1.33 5.32
N THR A 96 6.34 -1.97 4.54
CA THR A 96 5.76 -1.39 3.33
C THR A 96 4.53 -0.56 3.69
N ILE A 97 4.22 0.43 2.85
CA ILE A 97 3.02 1.24 2.89
C ILE A 97 2.17 0.88 1.66
N LEU A 98 0.88 0.61 1.85
CA LEU A 98 -0.05 0.29 0.77
C LEU A 98 -0.61 1.57 0.12
N LEU A 99 -0.31 1.79 -1.16
CA LEU A 99 -0.76 2.96 -1.91
C LEU A 99 -2.03 2.68 -2.71
N PHE A 100 -2.08 1.52 -3.36
CA PHE A 100 -3.17 1.13 -4.24
C PHE A 100 -3.44 -0.36 -4.12
N TYR A 101 -4.71 -0.72 -4.18
CA TYR A 101 -5.14 -2.09 -4.36
C TYR A 101 -6.42 -2.15 -5.21
N GLY A 102 -6.57 -3.20 -6.02
CA GLY A 102 -7.78 -3.44 -6.80
C GLY A 102 -7.53 -4.17 -8.12
N PRO A 103 -8.56 -4.33 -8.96
CA PRO A 103 -8.46 -5.13 -10.20
C PRO A 103 -7.77 -4.39 -11.36
N THR A 104 -7.37 -3.13 -11.16
CA THR A 104 -6.86 -2.29 -12.26
C THR A 104 -5.36 -2.48 -12.44
N ALA A 105 -4.98 -3.10 -13.56
CA ALA A 105 -3.58 -3.35 -13.94
C ALA A 105 -2.77 -2.07 -14.20
N VAL A 106 -3.44 -0.93 -14.39
CA VAL A 106 -2.82 0.39 -14.56
C VAL A 106 -3.31 1.30 -13.46
N SER A 107 -2.40 1.83 -12.65
CA SER A 107 -2.78 2.74 -11.58
C SER A 107 -3.33 4.06 -12.15
N PRO A 108 -4.20 4.76 -11.41
CA PRO A 108 -4.33 6.19 -11.53
C PRO A 108 -2.97 6.89 -11.34
N GLU A 109 -2.86 8.13 -11.79
CA GLU A 109 -1.70 8.96 -11.47
C GLU A 109 -1.67 9.32 -9.98
N VAL A 110 -0.61 8.89 -9.30
CA VAL A 110 -0.44 9.07 -7.87
C VAL A 110 0.82 9.88 -7.56
N VAL A 111 0.80 10.57 -6.43
CA VAL A 111 2.01 11.16 -5.84
C VAL A 111 2.58 10.18 -4.84
N LEU A 112 3.90 10.09 -4.78
CA LEU A 112 4.59 9.23 -3.83
C LEU A 112 5.12 10.05 -2.65
N PRO A 113 5.14 9.49 -1.44
CA PRO A 113 5.77 10.13 -0.29
C PRO A 113 7.29 10.21 -0.47
N VAL A 114 7.89 11.13 0.30
CA VAL A 114 9.34 11.37 0.33
C VAL A 114 10.08 10.09 0.70
N GLY A 115 11.17 9.79 -0.03
CA GLY A 115 12.01 8.64 0.25
C GLY A 115 12.96 8.87 1.43
N SER A 116 13.79 7.87 1.71
CA SER A 116 14.66 7.88 2.90
C SER A 116 15.79 8.89 2.81
N SER A 117 15.79 9.93 3.65
CA SER A 117 16.82 11.00 3.65
C SER A 117 18.24 10.44 3.85
N THR A 118 18.39 9.41 4.68
CA THR A 118 19.68 8.74 4.95
C THR A 118 20.16 7.84 3.82
N HIS A 119 19.34 7.59 2.80
CA HIS A 119 19.66 6.74 1.66
C HIS A 119 19.46 7.48 0.32
N GLY A 120 19.65 8.80 0.31
CA GLY A 120 19.53 9.62 -0.91
C GLY A 120 18.10 9.67 -1.45
N TYR A 121 17.11 9.71 -0.57
CA TYR A 121 15.68 9.78 -0.87
C TYR A 121 15.13 8.59 -1.68
N LYS A 122 15.76 7.42 -1.52
CA LYS A 122 15.36 6.18 -2.19
C LYS A 122 14.25 5.43 -1.45
N THR A 123 13.45 4.73 -2.24
CA THR A 123 12.31 3.91 -1.83
C THR A 123 12.20 2.68 -2.75
N ASP A 124 11.92 1.52 -2.17
CA ASP A 124 11.53 0.33 -2.93
C ASP A 124 10.04 0.41 -3.27
N ALA A 125 9.69 0.43 -4.56
CA ALA A 125 8.32 0.25 -5.02
C ALA A 125 8.06 -1.24 -5.32
N TYR A 126 7.13 -1.83 -4.57
CA TYR A 126 6.67 -3.20 -4.68
C TYR A 126 5.38 -3.25 -5.46
N ILE A 127 5.41 -3.88 -6.63
CA ILE A 127 4.24 -4.08 -7.48
C ILE A 127 3.89 -5.56 -7.42
N ASN A 128 2.83 -5.88 -6.66
CA ASN A 128 2.35 -7.25 -6.49
C ASN A 128 1.19 -7.52 -7.45
N VAL A 129 1.28 -8.65 -8.15
CA VAL A 129 0.18 -9.21 -8.94
C VAL A 129 -0.27 -10.45 -8.20
N VAL A 130 -1.49 -10.40 -7.68
CA VAL A 130 -2.10 -11.41 -6.82
C VAL A 130 -3.14 -12.18 -7.61
N ASP A 131 -3.04 -13.50 -7.61
CA ASP A 131 -3.98 -14.39 -8.28
C ASP A 131 -5.28 -14.57 -7.49
N SER A 132 -6.28 -15.21 -8.11
CA SER A 132 -7.60 -15.42 -7.50
C SER A 132 -7.59 -16.33 -6.27
N LEU A 133 -6.50 -17.05 -6.03
CA LEU A 133 -6.29 -17.91 -4.87
C LEU A 133 -5.33 -17.27 -3.83
N GLY A 134 -4.87 -16.04 -4.07
CA GLY A 134 -4.08 -15.23 -3.14
C GLY A 134 -2.56 -15.41 -3.24
N ASP A 135 -2.03 -16.20 -4.17
CA ASP A 135 -0.58 -16.27 -4.39
C ASP A 135 -0.13 -15.09 -5.26
N LYS A 136 1.12 -14.65 -5.08
CA LYS A 136 1.59 -13.38 -5.62
C LYS A 136 2.97 -13.46 -6.24
N ILE A 137 3.15 -12.66 -7.29
CA ILE A 137 4.45 -12.32 -7.85
C ILE A 137 4.71 -10.83 -7.61
N ALA A 138 5.94 -10.49 -7.22
CA ALA A 138 6.33 -9.14 -6.87
C ALA A 138 7.46 -8.62 -7.76
N PHE A 139 7.29 -7.40 -8.28
CA PHE A 139 8.34 -6.63 -8.93
C PHE A 139 8.81 -5.54 -7.98
N ILE A 140 10.13 -5.40 -7.87
CA ILE A 140 10.74 -4.41 -6.98
C ILE A 140 11.52 -3.42 -7.83
N PHE A 141 11.21 -2.14 -7.65
CA PHE A 141 11.80 -1.04 -8.38
C PHE A 141 12.41 -0.03 -7.42
N ASP A 142 13.64 0.39 -7.68
CA ASP A 142 14.24 1.53 -6.98
C ASP A 142 13.62 2.81 -7.57
N VAL A 143 13.08 3.66 -6.69
CA VAL A 143 12.46 4.95 -7.01
C VAL A 143 13.01 6.00 -6.06
N THR A 144 13.29 7.20 -6.57
CA THR A 144 13.79 8.32 -5.78
C THR A 144 12.74 9.42 -5.70
N VAL A 145 12.38 9.86 -4.49
CA VAL A 145 11.35 10.88 -4.28
C VAL A 145 11.86 11.95 -3.32
N TYR A 146 12.20 13.11 -3.84
CA TYR A 146 12.73 14.22 -3.05
C TYR A 146 11.61 15.00 -2.34
N PRO A 147 11.89 15.63 -1.19
CA PRO A 147 11.01 16.64 -0.65
C PRO A 147 10.95 17.87 -1.57
N PRO A 148 9.83 18.62 -1.60
CA PRO A 148 9.76 19.89 -2.30
C PRO A 148 10.86 20.85 -1.86
N ALA A 149 11.46 21.55 -2.83
CA ALA A 149 12.52 22.53 -2.61
C ALA A 149 11.97 23.92 -2.18
N ILE A 150 10.95 23.91 -1.32
CA ILE A 150 10.31 25.11 -0.77
C ILE A 150 10.53 25.18 0.76
N PRO A 151 10.56 26.40 1.34
CA PRO A 151 10.69 26.58 2.78
C PRO A 151 9.55 25.89 3.55
N ALA A 152 9.84 25.40 4.76
CA ALA A 152 8.87 24.71 5.59
C ALA A 152 7.63 25.58 5.88
N SER A 153 7.79 26.88 6.09
CA SER A 153 6.69 27.83 6.37
C SER A 153 5.71 27.96 5.20
N GLU A 154 6.21 28.04 3.97
CA GLU A 154 5.41 28.11 2.74
C GLU A 154 4.66 26.79 2.50
N LEU A 155 5.35 25.66 2.72
CA LEU A 155 4.77 24.34 2.58
C LEU A 155 3.62 24.09 3.58
N LEU A 156 3.78 24.48 4.85
CA LEU A 156 2.70 24.35 5.84
C LEU A 156 1.49 25.25 5.53
N ALA A 157 1.68 26.36 4.83
CA ALA A 157 0.57 27.16 4.32
C ALA A 157 -0.19 26.38 3.24
N GLY A 158 0.52 25.87 2.23
CA GLY A 158 -0.09 25.05 1.18
C GLY A 158 -0.77 23.78 1.71
N ILE A 159 -0.20 23.12 2.73
CA ILE A 159 -0.84 21.96 3.37
C ILE A 159 -2.10 22.37 4.14
N SER A 160 -2.08 23.52 4.85
CA SER A 160 -3.30 24.01 5.51
C SER A 160 -4.42 24.25 4.51
N ASP A 161 -4.11 24.90 3.39
CA ASP A 161 -5.07 25.13 2.31
C ASP A 161 -5.64 23.80 1.79
N ILE A 162 -4.78 22.80 1.58
CA ILE A 162 -5.22 21.47 1.17
C ILE A 162 -6.19 20.84 2.18
N MET A 163 -5.88 20.95 3.47
CA MET A 163 -6.68 20.37 4.57
C MET A 163 -7.98 21.14 4.84
N ASP A 164 -8.01 22.45 4.59
CA ASP A 164 -9.20 23.30 4.71
C ASP A 164 -10.15 23.14 3.50
N GLY A 165 -9.80 22.24 2.57
CA GLY A 165 -10.62 21.88 1.43
C GLY A 165 -10.51 22.87 0.27
N THR A 166 -9.58 23.84 0.32
CA THR A 166 -9.32 24.77 -0.79
C THR A 166 -8.48 24.14 -1.89
N SER A 167 -7.89 22.96 -1.65
CA SER A 167 -7.31 22.12 -2.72
C SER A 167 -8.39 21.33 -3.46
N ASP A 168 -8.36 21.43 -4.79
CA ASP A 168 -9.23 20.63 -5.65
C ASP A 168 -9.02 19.12 -5.49
N LYS A 169 -7.77 18.64 -5.33
CA LYS A 169 -7.50 17.19 -5.44
C LYS A 169 -7.97 16.36 -4.23
N LEU A 170 -7.58 16.72 -3.00
CA LEU A 170 -8.07 16.02 -1.80
C LEU A 170 -9.60 16.15 -1.68
N SER A 171 -10.13 17.35 -1.87
CA SER A 171 -11.58 17.59 -1.88
C SER A 171 -12.31 16.77 -2.94
N GLN A 172 -11.74 16.61 -4.14
CA GLN A 172 -12.30 15.76 -5.20
C GLN A 172 -12.30 14.29 -4.81
N HIS A 173 -11.20 13.78 -4.23
CA HIS A 173 -11.14 12.40 -3.74
C HIS A 173 -12.21 12.12 -2.68
N LEU A 174 -12.34 13.01 -1.70
CA LEU A 174 -13.34 12.90 -0.64
C LEU A 174 -14.78 12.98 -1.20
N LYS A 175 -15.08 13.95 -2.08
CA LYS A 175 -16.41 14.12 -2.68
C LYS A 175 -16.83 12.96 -3.59
N SER A 176 -15.86 12.32 -4.26
CA SER A 176 -16.12 11.17 -5.15
C SER A 176 -16.12 9.83 -4.43
N GLY A 177 -15.87 9.79 -3.12
CA GLY A 177 -15.72 8.55 -2.36
C GLY A 177 -14.44 7.77 -2.68
N ASN A 178 -13.47 8.40 -3.36
CA ASN A 178 -12.18 7.79 -3.69
C ASN A 178 -11.23 7.85 -2.47
N GLN A 179 -11.51 7.01 -1.48
CA GLN A 179 -10.75 6.90 -0.24
C GLN A 179 -9.27 6.58 -0.48
N GLN A 180 -8.96 5.67 -1.40
CA GLN A 180 -7.58 5.27 -1.70
C GLN A 180 -6.74 6.44 -2.26
N GLY A 181 -7.35 7.26 -3.12
CA GLY A 181 -6.75 8.51 -3.60
C GLY A 181 -6.55 9.55 -2.49
N ALA A 182 -7.52 9.66 -1.58
CA ALA A 182 -7.40 10.52 -0.40
C ALA A 182 -6.27 10.04 0.53
N ALA A 183 -6.23 8.74 0.85
CA ALA A 183 -5.19 8.12 1.69
C ALA A 183 -3.79 8.35 1.12
N THR A 184 -3.59 8.10 -0.17
CA THR A 184 -2.29 8.32 -0.84
C THR A 184 -1.90 9.81 -0.84
N THR A 185 -2.87 10.72 -0.98
CA THR A 185 -2.62 12.15 -0.89
C THR A 185 -2.17 12.54 0.52
N LEU A 186 -2.91 12.12 1.56
CA LEU A 186 -2.58 12.38 2.97
C LEU A 186 -1.23 11.77 3.37
N MET A 187 -0.92 10.57 2.88
CA MET A 187 0.37 9.91 3.03
C MET A 187 1.51 10.77 2.46
N CYS A 188 1.33 11.30 1.25
CA CYS A 188 2.32 12.17 0.63
C CYS A 188 2.51 13.46 1.45
N LEU A 189 1.41 14.11 1.88
CA LEU A 189 1.47 15.33 2.68
C LEU A 189 2.21 15.10 4.01
N THR A 190 1.89 14.03 4.73
CA THR A 190 2.53 13.70 6.02
C THR A 190 4.01 13.36 5.87
N SER A 191 4.39 12.65 4.81
CA SER A 191 5.80 12.39 4.54
C SER A 191 6.59 13.68 4.28
N VAL A 192 5.97 14.64 3.60
CA VAL A 192 6.56 15.94 3.30
C VAL A 192 6.66 16.78 4.57
N MET A 193 5.63 16.78 5.42
CA MET A 193 5.67 17.38 6.76
C MET A 193 6.83 16.82 7.58
N ASN A 194 6.99 15.49 7.60
CA ASN A 194 8.06 14.84 8.36
C ASN A 194 9.45 15.21 7.83
N ALA A 195 9.63 15.26 6.50
CA ALA A 195 10.89 15.68 5.89
C ALA A 195 11.27 17.14 6.22
N LYS A 196 10.28 18.01 6.46
CA LYS A 196 10.51 19.42 6.81
C LYS A 196 10.72 19.70 8.29
N ASN A 197 10.58 18.70 9.17
CA ASN A 197 10.96 18.87 10.57
C ASN A 197 12.44 19.26 10.68
N GLU A 198 13.32 18.61 9.92
CA GLU A 198 14.77 18.91 9.93
C GLU A 198 15.06 20.33 9.44
N ASP A 199 14.38 20.78 8.37
CA ASP A 199 14.53 22.14 7.83
C ASP A 199 14.11 23.22 8.84
N ALA A 200 13.03 22.99 9.58
CA ALA A 200 12.48 23.94 10.55
C ALA A 200 13.20 23.93 11.91
N GLU A 201 13.78 22.79 12.30
CA GLU A 201 14.51 22.61 13.56
C GLU A 201 16.02 22.92 13.42
N GLY A 202 16.46 23.34 12.24
CA GLY A 202 17.87 23.61 11.92
C GLY A 202 18.59 24.53 12.93
N ALA A 203 19.92 24.53 12.86
CA ALA A 203 20.80 25.18 13.85
C ALA A 203 20.54 26.69 14.05
N ASN A 204 19.87 27.35 13.10
CA ASN A 204 19.58 28.78 13.11
C ASN A 204 18.16 29.13 13.60
N ALA A 205 17.30 28.14 13.86
CA ALA A 205 15.92 28.39 14.29
C ALA A 205 15.86 28.78 15.77
N THR A 206 15.18 29.89 16.07
CA THR A 206 14.92 30.35 17.43
C THR A 206 13.93 29.43 18.17
N SER A 207 13.90 29.51 19.50
CA SER A 207 12.97 28.73 20.32
C SER A 207 11.50 29.06 19.98
N GLU A 208 11.22 30.32 19.71
CA GLU A 208 9.90 30.82 19.32
C GLU A 208 9.48 30.27 17.94
N GLU A 209 10.38 30.28 16.95
CA GLU A 209 10.11 29.74 15.61
C GLU A 209 9.83 28.23 15.66
N ARG A 210 10.63 27.47 16.42
CA ARG A 210 10.42 26.04 16.63
C ARG A 210 9.07 25.75 17.29
N THR A 211 8.72 26.51 18.33
CA THR A 211 7.43 26.35 19.03
C THR A 211 6.26 26.66 18.09
N ALA A 212 6.35 27.74 17.29
CA ALA A 212 5.32 28.10 16.33
C ALA A 212 5.17 27.04 15.22
N PHE A 213 6.28 26.50 14.72
CA PHE A 213 6.29 25.42 13.73
C PHE A 213 5.63 24.15 14.30
N ASN A 214 6.04 23.70 15.49
CA ASN A 214 5.49 22.49 16.12
C ASN A 214 4.00 22.62 16.41
N ARG A 215 3.54 23.81 16.82
CA ARG A 215 2.10 24.09 16.98
C ARG A 215 1.35 23.93 15.66
N ARG A 216 1.85 24.50 14.56
CA ARG A 216 1.21 24.40 13.25
C ARG A 216 1.20 22.97 12.71
N MET A 217 2.28 22.23 12.94
CA MET A 217 2.37 20.79 12.61
C MET A 217 1.33 19.98 13.39
N ALA A 218 1.14 20.26 14.67
CA ALA A 218 0.15 19.59 15.51
C ALA A 218 -1.30 19.90 15.06
N GLU A 219 -1.59 21.14 14.68
CA GLU A 219 -2.88 21.55 14.10
C GLU A 219 -3.19 20.79 12.81
N LEU A 220 -2.23 20.71 11.87
CA LEU A 220 -2.41 20.00 10.60
C LEU A 220 -2.60 18.49 10.80
N ARG A 221 -1.85 17.87 11.70
CA ARG A 221 -2.03 16.45 12.03
C ARG A 221 -3.39 16.17 12.67
N THR A 222 -3.91 17.10 13.47
CA THR A 222 -5.25 16.98 14.05
C THR A 222 -6.31 16.98 12.94
N LYS A 223 -6.25 17.95 12.00
CA LYS A 223 -7.15 17.97 10.83
C LYS A 223 -7.06 16.69 10.00
N LEU A 224 -5.86 16.13 9.86
CA LEU A 224 -5.67 14.87 9.13
C LEU A 224 -6.38 13.71 9.80
N VAL A 225 -6.30 13.60 11.12
CA VAL A 225 -7.02 12.56 11.86
C VAL A 225 -8.53 12.71 11.68
N GLU A 226 -9.06 13.94 11.68
CA GLU A 226 -10.48 14.19 11.43
C GLU A 226 -10.92 13.71 10.03
N VAL A 227 -10.06 13.89 9.00
CA VAL A 227 -10.33 13.35 7.66
C VAL A 227 -10.29 11.82 7.66
N VAL A 228 -9.27 11.23 8.27
CA VAL A 228 -9.06 9.77 8.32
C VAL A 228 -10.13 9.06 9.15
N ALA A 229 -10.66 9.69 10.20
CA ALA A 229 -11.73 9.14 11.02
C ALA A 229 -13.04 8.92 10.25
N ASN A 230 -13.19 9.55 9.07
CA ASN A 230 -14.33 9.36 8.18
C ASN A 230 -14.10 8.28 7.12
N PHE A 231 -12.94 7.60 7.12
CA PHE A 231 -12.68 6.52 6.18
C PHE A 231 -13.50 5.28 6.54
N SER A 232 -14.07 4.64 5.52
CA SER A 232 -14.79 3.40 5.66
C SER A 232 -13.82 2.21 5.72
N LEU A 233 -14.04 1.31 6.66
CA LEU A 233 -13.20 0.12 6.87
C LEU A 233 -13.95 -1.14 6.42
N ASN A 234 -14.02 -1.37 5.10
CA ASN A 234 -14.79 -2.46 4.52
C ASN A 234 -13.94 -3.69 4.19
N SER A 235 -12.62 -3.55 4.17
CA SER A 235 -11.66 -4.59 3.80
C SER A 235 -10.39 -4.51 4.67
N PRO A 236 -9.61 -5.60 4.78
CA PRO A 236 -8.30 -5.58 5.42
C PRO A 236 -7.37 -4.52 4.81
N GLU A 237 -7.45 -4.29 3.51
CA GLU A 237 -6.66 -3.29 2.79
C GLU A 237 -7.08 -1.86 3.17
N ASP A 238 -8.38 -1.57 3.35
CA ASP A 238 -8.84 -0.28 3.88
C ASP A 238 -8.25 0.01 5.27
N LEU A 239 -8.20 -1.02 6.12
CA LEU A 239 -7.62 -0.93 7.46
C LEU A 239 -6.10 -0.72 7.40
N GLU A 240 -5.39 -1.45 6.52
CA GLU A 240 -3.95 -1.29 6.30
C GLU A 240 -3.64 0.16 5.85
N GLN A 241 -4.32 0.66 4.82
CA GLN A 241 -4.10 2.02 4.31
C GLN A 241 -4.38 3.09 5.37
N THR A 242 -5.47 2.94 6.11
CA THR A 242 -5.83 3.86 7.20
C THR A 242 -4.76 3.88 8.27
N ASN A 243 -4.26 2.71 8.67
CA ASN A 243 -3.19 2.58 9.66
C ASN A 243 -1.87 3.19 9.16
N ASP A 244 -1.52 2.95 7.90
CA ASP A 244 -0.32 3.49 7.28
C ASP A 244 -0.33 5.03 7.28
N VAL A 245 -1.47 5.65 6.95
CA VAL A 245 -1.64 7.11 6.98
C VAL A 245 -1.43 7.63 8.41
N LEU A 246 -2.05 7.02 9.41
CA LEU A 246 -1.89 7.43 10.81
C LEU A 246 -0.44 7.26 11.31
N ARG A 247 0.22 6.15 10.98
CA ARG A 247 1.62 5.92 11.36
C ARG A 247 2.57 6.93 10.75
N THR A 248 2.35 7.28 9.49
CA THR A 248 3.18 8.27 8.80
C THR A 248 2.88 9.66 9.31
N ALA A 249 1.62 9.95 9.64
CA ALA A 249 1.25 11.19 10.31
C ALA A 249 1.96 11.34 11.65
N PHE A 250 2.04 10.30 12.48
CA PHE A 250 2.59 10.38 13.84
C PHE A 250 3.86 9.54 14.00
N PRO A 251 5.03 10.04 13.57
CA PRO A 251 6.27 9.32 13.78
C PRO A 251 6.62 9.30 15.28
N PRO A 252 7.23 8.21 15.77
CA PRO A 252 7.43 7.97 17.21
C PRO A 252 8.36 8.99 17.90
N ASP A 253 9.15 9.72 17.13
CA ASP A 253 10.10 10.74 17.57
C ASP A 253 9.53 12.18 17.54
N ARG A 254 8.23 12.36 17.28
CA ARG A 254 7.54 13.68 17.28
C ARG A 254 6.33 13.71 18.20
N THR A 255 6.52 13.34 19.47
CA THR A 255 5.48 13.36 20.51
C THR A 255 4.99 14.77 20.84
N ASP A 256 5.82 15.79 20.62
CA ASP A 256 5.53 17.21 20.82
C ASP A 256 4.59 17.79 19.75
N GLN A 257 4.34 17.04 18.68
CA GLN A 257 3.43 17.42 17.60
C GLN A 257 2.12 16.59 17.62
N ILE A 258 1.79 16.00 18.77
CA ILE A 258 0.55 15.24 19.02
C ILE A 258 -0.36 16.04 19.96
N THR A 259 -1.62 16.24 19.58
CA THR A 259 -2.63 16.90 20.44
C THR A 259 -3.49 15.87 21.18
N VAL A 260 -4.05 16.25 22.33
CA VAL A 260 -5.02 15.41 23.06
C VAL A 260 -6.23 15.06 22.18
N ASN A 261 -6.71 16.03 21.38
CA ASN A 261 -7.82 15.82 20.46
C ASN A 261 -7.49 14.78 19.37
N ALA A 262 -6.27 14.83 18.82
CA ALA A 262 -5.80 13.82 17.87
C ALA A 262 -5.76 12.43 18.53
N GLN A 263 -5.28 12.32 19.78
CA GLN A 263 -5.23 11.05 20.52
C GLN A 263 -6.62 10.45 20.73
N VAL A 264 -7.58 11.26 21.17
CA VAL A 264 -8.96 10.81 21.39
C VAL A 264 -9.60 10.33 20.09
N SER A 265 -9.37 11.05 18.99
CA SER A 265 -9.93 10.72 17.68
C SER A 265 -9.33 9.42 17.11
N THR A 266 -8.03 9.16 17.30
CA THR A 266 -7.40 7.87 16.94
C THR A 266 -7.85 6.68 17.80
N PHE A 267 -8.45 6.91 18.97
CA PHE A 267 -8.95 5.84 19.83
C PHE A 267 -10.38 5.41 19.47
N ILE A 268 -11.09 6.26 18.73
CA ILE A 268 -12.49 6.06 18.31
C ILE A 268 -12.56 5.48 16.88
N ALA A 269 -11.55 5.74 16.04
CA ALA A 269 -11.36 5.13 14.73
C ALA A 269 -10.79 3.71 14.83
#